data_AF-A0A938TLZ0-F1
#
_entry.id   AF-A0A938TLZ0-F1
#
_cell.length_a   1.000
_cell.length_b   1.000
_cell.length_c   1.000
_cell.angle_alpha   90.00
_cell.angle_beta   90.00
_cell.angle_gamma   90.00
#
_symmetry.space_group_name_H-M   'P 1'
#
loop_
_entity.id
_entity.type
_entity.pdbx_description
1 polymer ?
#
loop_
_entity_poly.entity_id
_entity_poly.type
_entity_poly.pdbx_seq_one_letter_code
_entity_poly.pdbx_strand_id
1 'polypeptide(L)'
;MDISRPKTLDGQTLTIDSSRLVIQPGKRMTAAELNFSLRSSQGAQHTITLPEQAELQTVSINGQTLPLRQGGQKLTLPVNPGKQDIKINWQAPDEIGAITKTPDVNLGLPSVNTRLSIGLGQDRWVLWLWGPKLGPAVLFWGVLAVIMLLALGLGKVTLMPLKHWHWLLLLLGLSQVPLTAGFLVVAWLFMLGLRAQRIDINEKYFNAMQVIIGILTLLSLSILLFAVEQGLLGGSPDMQIIGNQSTAYNLNWYQNRSPADLPKATVLSAPPVINAVVVVLAGLFPVELAEMGLDLLFGRRVMV
;
A
#
# COMPACT_ATOMS: atom_id res chain seq x y z
N MET A 1 -52.41 8.61 -32.63
CA MET A 1 -51.61 7.95 -31.58
C MET A 1 -50.91 6.78 -32.24
N ASP A 2 -49.65 6.96 -32.62
CA ASP A 2 -48.84 5.89 -33.21
C ASP A 2 -48.38 4.94 -32.11
N ILE A 3 -48.93 3.72 -32.12
CA ILE A 3 -48.52 2.64 -31.22
C ILE A 3 -47.46 1.84 -31.98
N SER A 4 -46.18 2.19 -31.83
CA SER A 4 -45.08 1.42 -32.39
C SER A 4 -44.75 0.22 -31.51
N ARG A 5 -44.72 -0.99 -32.09
CA ARG A 5 -44.29 -2.21 -31.41
C ARG A 5 -42.82 -2.06 -30.96
N PRO A 6 -42.47 -2.33 -29.69
CA PRO A 6 -41.08 -2.27 -29.24
C PRO A 6 -40.24 -3.27 -30.05
N LYS A 7 -39.06 -2.83 -30.49
CA LYS A 7 -38.13 -3.66 -31.24
C LYS A 7 -37.72 -4.83 -30.35
N THR A 8 -38.02 -6.06 -30.76
CA THR A 8 -37.55 -7.26 -30.09
C THR A 8 -36.03 -7.26 -30.15
N LEU A 9 -35.36 -7.07 -29.02
CA LEU A 9 -33.93 -7.31 -28.91
C LEU A 9 -33.74 -8.82 -28.87
N ASP A 10 -32.88 -9.37 -29.72
CA ASP A 10 -32.47 -10.76 -29.62
C ASP A 10 -31.96 -11.01 -28.20
N GLY A 11 -32.56 -11.98 -27.51
CA GLY A 11 -32.21 -12.30 -26.13
C GLY A 11 -30.73 -12.64 -26.02
N GLN A 12 -30.04 -12.05 -25.06
CA GLN A 12 -28.62 -12.32 -24.85
C GLN A 12 -28.44 -13.79 -24.43
N THR A 13 -27.95 -14.63 -25.34
CA THR A 13 -27.82 -16.08 -25.12
C THR A 13 -26.60 -16.45 -24.29
N LEU A 14 -25.67 -15.50 -24.08
CA LEU A 14 -24.41 -15.65 -23.36
C LEU A 14 -24.26 -14.59 -22.27
N THR A 15 -23.95 -14.99 -21.04
CA THR A 15 -23.72 -14.07 -19.91
C THR A 15 -22.43 -14.44 -19.18
N ILE A 16 -21.68 -13.43 -18.70
CA ILE A 16 -20.49 -13.63 -17.86
C ILE A 16 -20.88 -13.38 -16.39
N ASP A 17 -20.92 -14.45 -15.60
CA ASP A 17 -21.39 -14.46 -14.21
C ASP A 17 -20.31 -14.02 -13.21
N SER A 18 -19.04 -14.14 -13.58
CA SER A 18 -17.90 -13.66 -12.78
C SER A 18 -16.64 -13.50 -13.63
N SER A 19 -15.81 -12.52 -13.29
CA SER A 19 -14.44 -12.42 -13.82
C SER A 19 -13.44 -12.12 -12.69
N ARG A 20 -12.25 -12.71 -12.76
CA ARG A 20 -11.14 -12.49 -11.85
C ARG A 20 -9.85 -12.40 -12.65
N LEU A 21 -9.20 -11.25 -12.59
CA LEU A 21 -7.87 -11.02 -13.14
C LEU A 21 -6.86 -10.98 -12.01
N VAL A 22 -5.84 -11.83 -12.06
CA VAL A 22 -4.70 -11.82 -11.14
C VAL A 22 -3.46 -11.48 -11.93
N ILE A 23 -2.68 -10.51 -11.48
CA ILE A 23 -1.38 -10.18 -12.08
C ILE A 23 -0.27 -10.31 -11.06
N GLN A 24 0.87 -10.80 -11.52
CA GLN A 24 2.10 -10.96 -10.75
C GLN A 24 3.23 -10.29 -11.54
N PRO A 25 3.46 -8.98 -11.32
CA PRO A 25 4.51 -8.25 -12.00
C PRO A 25 5.89 -8.72 -11.55
N GLY A 26 6.73 -9.12 -12.49
CA GLY A 26 8.11 -9.53 -12.27
C GLY A 26 9.12 -8.54 -12.85
N LYS A 27 10.41 -8.76 -12.56
CA LYS A 27 11.49 -7.86 -12.99
C LYS A 27 11.69 -7.79 -14.51
N ARG A 28 11.19 -8.78 -15.25
CA ARG A 28 11.37 -8.91 -16.71
C ARG A 28 10.07 -9.21 -17.47
N MET A 29 9.08 -9.70 -16.75
CA MET A 29 7.81 -10.14 -17.32
C MET A 29 6.74 -10.09 -16.25
N THR A 30 5.51 -9.86 -16.68
CA THR A 30 4.33 -9.93 -15.83
C THR A 30 3.54 -11.18 -16.20
N ALA A 31 3.32 -12.05 -15.22
CA ALA A 31 2.42 -13.18 -15.38
C ALA A 31 0.99 -12.73 -15.05
N ALA A 32 0.03 -13.17 -15.85
CA ALA A 32 -1.37 -12.85 -15.66
C ALA A 32 -2.24 -14.08 -15.81
N GLU A 33 -3.24 -14.18 -14.93
CA GLU A 33 -4.25 -15.23 -14.90
C GLU A 33 -5.63 -14.59 -14.94
N LEU A 34 -6.39 -14.87 -15.98
CA LEU A 34 -7.80 -14.51 -16.10
C LEU A 34 -8.66 -15.75 -15.90
N ASN A 35 -9.49 -15.71 -14.88
CA ASN A 35 -10.54 -16.69 -14.66
C ASN A 35 -11.89 -16.02 -14.85
N PHE A 36 -12.78 -16.61 -15.63
CA PHE A 36 -14.15 -16.13 -15.71
C PHE A 36 -15.12 -17.29 -15.91
N SER A 37 -16.33 -17.09 -15.42
CA SER A 37 -17.42 -18.04 -15.55
C SER A 37 -18.46 -17.45 -16.49
N LEU A 38 -18.84 -18.21 -17.50
CA LEU A 38 -19.91 -17.84 -18.43
C LEU A 38 -21.02 -18.87 -18.43
N ARG A 39 -22.20 -18.44 -18.86
CA ARG A 39 -23.37 -19.29 -19.07
C ARG A 39 -23.93 -19.02 -20.45
N SER A 40 -24.17 -20.08 -21.21
CA SER A 40 -24.80 -20.00 -22.52
C SER A 40 -26.03 -20.89 -22.63
N SER A 41 -27.06 -20.44 -23.35
CA SER A 41 -28.21 -21.29 -23.71
C SER A 41 -27.99 -22.09 -25.00
N GLN A 42 -26.99 -21.71 -25.80
CA GLN A 42 -26.68 -22.32 -27.10
C GLN A 42 -25.16 -22.44 -27.32
N GLY A 43 -24.75 -23.32 -28.23
CA GLY A 43 -23.36 -23.39 -28.67
C GLY A 43 -22.99 -22.15 -29.49
N ALA A 44 -21.83 -21.54 -29.20
CA ALA A 44 -21.38 -20.34 -29.87
C ALA A 44 -19.84 -20.23 -29.87
N GLN A 45 -19.31 -19.25 -30.59
CA GLN A 45 -17.93 -18.80 -30.43
C GLN A 45 -17.94 -17.48 -29.66
N HIS A 46 -17.06 -17.35 -28.68
CA HIS A 46 -16.89 -16.14 -27.91
C HIS A 46 -15.47 -15.61 -28.07
N THR A 47 -15.33 -14.38 -28.54
CA THR A 47 -14.03 -13.75 -28.74
C THR A 47 -13.76 -12.75 -27.63
N ILE A 48 -12.60 -12.88 -27.01
CA ILE A 48 -12.05 -11.90 -26.07
C ILE A 48 -10.81 -11.25 -26.67
N THR A 49 -10.46 -10.08 -26.17
CA THR A 49 -9.24 -9.35 -26.57
C THR A 49 -8.27 -9.33 -25.39
N LEU A 50 -7.12 -9.95 -25.60
CA LEU A 50 -5.97 -9.91 -24.72
C LEU A 50 -5.13 -8.65 -24.98
N PRO A 51 -4.25 -8.27 -24.05
CA PRO A 51 -3.35 -7.12 -24.21
C PRO A 51 -2.42 -7.28 -25.43
N GLU A 52 -1.94 -6.16 -25.98
CA GLU A 52 -1.14 -6.11 -27.21
C GLU A 52 0.11 -7.01 -27.20
N GLN A 53 0.80 -7.11 -26.07
CA GLN A 53 2.03 -7.90 -25.91
C GLN A 53 1.82 -9.19 -25.11
N ALA A 54 0.59 -9.71 -25.08
CA ALA A 54 0.29 -10.95 -24.40
C ALA A 54 0.80 -12.17 -25.18
N GLU A 55 1.61 -12.99 -24.51
CA GLU A 55 2.01 -14.31 -24.96
C GLU A 55 1.17 -15.36 -24.24
N LEU A 56 0.18 -15.90 -24.95
CA LEU A 56 -0.71 -16.95 -24.43
C LEU A 56 0.09 -18.20 -24.04
N GLN A 57 -0.05 -18.61 -22.78
CA GLN A 57 0.62 -19.81 -22.24
C GLN A 57 -0.33 -21.00 -22.25
N THR A 58 -1.48 -20.86 -21.60
CA THR A 58 -2.46 -21.96 -21.46
C THR A 58 -3.88 -21.43 -21.47
N VAL A 59 -4.79 -22.21 -22.04
CA VAL A 59 -6.24 -22.02 -21.91
C VAL A 59 -6.84 -23.32 -21.42
N SER A 60 -7.64 -23.25 -20.36
CA SER A 60 -8.44 -24.38 -19.91
C SER A 60 -9.91 -24.01 -19.78
N ILE A 61 -10.77 -24.95 -20.15
CA ILE A 61 -12.21 -24.85 -20.03
C ILE A 61 -12.67 -26.02 -19.16
N ASN A 62 -13.37 -25.73 -18.06
CA ASN A 62 -13.81 -26.72 -17.08
C ASN A 62 -12.67 -27.63 -16.59
N GLY A 63 -11.47 -27.05 -16.40
CA GLY A 63 -10.28 -27.78 -15.96
C GLY A 63 -9.54 -28.57 -17.06
N GLN A 64 -10.07 -28.63 -18.27
CA GLN A 64 -9.43 -29.30 -19.41
C GLN A 64 -8.65 -28.30 -20.26
N THR A 65 -7.34 -28.52 -20.43
CA THR A 65 -6.49 -27.67 -21.26
C THR A 65 -6.79 -27.89 -22.74
N LEU A 66 -7.03 -26.79 -23.47
CA LEU A 66 -7.28 -26.81 -24.91
C LEU A 66 -6.12 -26.13 -25.66
N PRO A 67 -5.65 -26.69 -26.78
CA PRO A 67 -4.58 -26.12 -27.59
C PRO A 67 -5.12 -24.98 -28.47
N LEU A 68 -5.62 -23.90 -27.86
CA LEU A 68 -6.08 -22.72 -28.56
C LEU A 68 -4.90 -21.81 -28.91
N ARG A 69 -4.98 -21.17 -30.09
CA ARG A 69 -3.98 -20.21 -30.57
C ARG A 69 -4.56 -18.80 -30.52
N GLN A 70 -3.73 -17.84 -30.11
CA GLN A 70 -4.06 -16.42 -30.22
C GLN A 70 -3.89 -15.94 -31.67
N GLY A 71 -4.87 -15.17 -32.16
CA GLY A 71 -4.82 -14.49 -33.45
C GLY A 71 -4.56 -12.99 -33.22
N GLY A 72 -3.29 -12.60 -33.13
CA GLY A 72 -2.92 -11.28 -32.61
C GLY A 72 -3.42 -11.14 -31.16
N GLN A 73 -4.20 -10.10 -30.88
CA GLN A 73 -4.80 -9.86 -29.56
C GLN A 73 -6.08 -10.67 -29.32
N LYS A 74 -6.66 -11.30 -30.35
CA LYS A 74 -7.96 -11.99 -30.23
C LYS A 74 -7.77 -13.45 -29.85
N LEU A 75 -8.52 -13.88 -28.83
CA LEU A 75 -8.64 -15.28 -28.46
C LEU A 75 -10.09 -15.71 -28.61
N THR A 76 -10.33 -16.68 -29.50
CA THR A 76 -11.67 -17.24 -29.75
C THR A 76 -11.84 -18.52 -28.94
N LEU A 77 -12.89 -18.56 -28.13
CA LEU A 77 -13.19 -19.63 -27.20
C LEU A 77 -14.45 -20.38 -27.67
N PRO A 78 -14.42 -21.72 -27.73
CA PRO A 78 -15.62 -22.50 -27.97
C PRO A 78 -16.53 -22.47 -26.74
N VAL A 79 -17.79 -22.09 -26.94
CA VAL A 79 -18.83 -22.03 -25.90
C VAL A 79 -19.85 -23.11 -26.17
N ASN A 80 -20.11 -23.93 -25.15
CA ASN A 80 -21.13 -24.96 -25.14
C ASN A 80 -22.33 -24.52 -24.29
N PRO A 81 -23.54 -25.05 -24.54
CA PRO A 81 -24.68 -24.81 -23.67
C PRO A 81 -24.39 -25.22 -22.21
N GLY A 82 -24.82 -24.38 -21.26
CA GLY A 82 -24.59 -24.57 -19.83
C GLY A 82 -23.60 -23.57 -19.24
N LYS A 83 -23.13 -23.86 -18.02
CA LYS A 83 -22.11 -23.07 -17.31
C LYS A 83 -20.73 -23.59 -17.70
N GLN A 84 -19.79 -22.69 -17.97
CA GLN A 84 -18.40 -23.01 -18.23
C GLN A 84 -17.47 -22.09 -17.45
N ASP A 85 -16.44 -22.67 -16.85
CA ASP A 85 -15.37 -21.94 -16.18
C ASP A 85 -14.14 -21.94 -17.09
N ILE A 86 -13.64 -20.76 -17.42
CA ILE A 86 -12.54 -20.55 -18.35
C ILE A 86 -11.37 -19.94 -17.57
N LYS A 87 -10.20 -20.54 -17.71
CA LYS A 87 -8.94 -20.05 -17.16
C LYS A 87 -7.93 -19.84 -18.28
N ILE A 88 -7.35 -18.66 -18.32
CA ILE A 88 -6.39 -18.24 -19.33
C ILE A 88 -5.17 -17.67 -18.62
N ASN A 89 -4.00 -18.19 -18.96
CA ASN A 89 -2.73 -17.68 -18.47
C ASN A 89 -1.93 -17.12 -19.64
N TRP A 90 -1.37 -15.94 -19.45
CA TRP A 90 -0.43 -15.34 -20.39
C TRP A 90 0.71 -14.67 -19.64
N GLN A 91 1.77 -14.39 -20.38
CA GLN A 91 2.86 -13.54 -19.93
C GLN A 91 2.95 -12.32 -20.83
N ALA A 92 3.39 -11.20 -20.29
CA ALA A 92 3.69 -10.00 -21.07
C ALA A 92 5.09 -9.50 -20.68
N PRO A 93 5.83 -8.83 -21.59
CA PRO A 93 7.16 -8.29 -21.31
C PRO A 93 7.15 -7.06 -20.39
N ASP A 94 6.01 -6.75 -19.76
CA ASP A 94 5.86 -5.66 -18.81
C ASP A 94 6.73 -5.90 -17.57
N GLU A 95 7.64 -4.97 -17.30
CA GLU A 95 8.49 -4.96 -16.11
C GLU A 95 7.84 -4.23 -14.95
N ILE A 96 8.14 -4.65 -13.72
CA ILE A 96 7.67 -3.97 -12.51
C ILE A 96 8.36 -2.60 -12.33
N GLY A 97 7.65 -1.53 -12.74
CA GLY A 97 8.08 -0.15 -12.58
C GLY A 97 7.65 0.51 -11.27
N ALA A 98 7.77 1.84 -11.21
CA ALA A 98 7.18 2.64 -10.13
C ALA A 98 5.64 2.64 -10.22
N ILE A 99 5.09 2.61 -11.44
CA ILE A 99 3.66 2.54 -11.70
C ILE A 99 3.36 1.19 -12.31
N THR A 100 2.54 0.39 -11.63
CA THR A 100 2.04 -0.90 -12.11
C THR A 100 0.56 -0.75 -12.42
N LYS A 101 0.15 -1.19 -13.61
CA LYS A 101 -1.27 -1.15 -14.03
C LYS A 101 -1.74 -2.56 -14.33
N THR A 102 -3.02 -2.83 -14.10
CA THR A 102 -3.65 -4.03 -14.67
C THR A 102 -3.74 -3.89 -16.19
N PRO A 103 -3.51 -4.98 -16.93
CA PRO A 103 -3.48 -4.94 -18.38
C PRO A 103 -4.88 -4.74 -18.97
N ASP A 104 -4.92 -4.27 -20.21
CA ASP A 104 -6.16 -4.00 -20.94
C ASP A 104 -6.74 -5.29 -21.50
N VAL A 105 -7.83 -5.76 -20.88
CA VAL A 105 -8.52 -7.00 -21.24
C VAL A 105 -9.98 -6.68 -21.54
N ASN A 106 -10.44 -7.06 -22.72
CA ASN A 106 -11.84 -6.94 -23.12
C ASN A 106 -12.46 -8.34 -23.21
N LEU A 107 -13.47 -8.60 -22.37
CA LEU A 107 -14.19 -9.87 -22.32
C LEU A 107 -15.23 -10.04 -23.44
N GLY A 108 -15.34 -9.11 -24.39
CA GLY A 108 -16.33 -9.12 -25.46
C GLY A 108 -17.77 -8.86 -25.02
N LEU A 109 -18.09 -9.07 -23.74
CA LEU A 109 -19.39 -8.85 -23.11
C LEU A 109 -19.21 -8.23 -21.72
N PRO A 110 -20.20 -7.46 -21.23
CA PRO A 110 -20.24 -7.03 -19.84
C PRO A 110 -20.14 -8.21 -18.87
N SER A 111 -19.47 -8.00 -17.76
CA SER A 111 -19.28 -9.00 -16.70
C SER A 111 -19.82 -8.49 -15.37
N VAL A 112 -20.30 -9.41 -14.54
CA VAL A 112 -20.62 -9.13 -13.14
C VAL A 112 -19.57 -9.72 -12.21
N ASN A 113 -19.56 -9.29 -10.95
CA ASN A 113 -18.66 -9.82 -9.91
C ASN A 113 -17.16 -9.80 -10.28
N THR A 114 -16.73 -8.74 -10.97
CA THR A 114 -15.35 -8.56 -11.41
C THR A 114 -14.41 -8.35 -10.23
N ARG A 115 -13.32 -9.11 -10.19
CA ARG A 115 -12.25 -9.00 -9.19
C ARG A 115 -10.91 -8.78 -9.87
N LEU A 116 -10.13 -7.87 -9.33
CA LEU A 116 -8.74 -7.66 -9.75
C LEU A 116 -7.83 -7.95 -8.55
N SER A 117 -6.70 -8.59 -8.78
CA SER A 117 -5.70 -8.86 -7.76
C SER A 117 -4.31 -8.59 -8.33
N ILE A 118 -3.49 -7.84 -7.58
CA ILE A 118 -2.11 -7.53 -7.93
C ILE A 118 -1.20 -8.07 -6.82
N GLY A 119 -0.37 -9.05 -7.15
CA GLY A 119 0.65 -9.59 -6.27
C GLY A 119 2.01 -8.91 -6.52
N LEU A 120 2.35 -7.86 -5.77
CA LEU A 120 3.57 -7.06 -5.99
C LEU A 120 4.86 -7.73 -5.49
N GLY A 121 4.75 -8.81 -4.72
CA GLY A 121 5.89 -9.41 -4.02
C GLY A 121 6.29 -8.60 -2.78
N GLN A 122 7.39 -8.98 -2.12
CA GLN A 122 7.84 -8.38 -0.86
C GLN A 122 8.82 -7.20 -1.07
N ASP A 123 9.35 -7.02 -2.28
CA ASP A 123 10.41 -6.05 -2.58
C ASP A 123 9.84 -4.67 -3.02
N ARG A 124 8.62 -4.32 -2.60
CA ARG A 124 7.93 -3.11 -3.06
C ARG A 124 7.20 -2.41 -1.93
N TRP A 125 7.54 -1.14 -1.76
CA TRP A 125 6.84 -0.24 -0.85
C TRP A 125 5.69 0.45 -1.58
N VAL A 126 4.45 0.08 -1.27
CA VAL A 126 3.25 0.64 -1.91
C VAL A 126 2.97 2.04 -1.38
N LEU A 127 3.01 3.04 -2.24
CA LEU A 127 2.79 4.44 -1.86
C LEU A 127 1.35 4.87 -2.11
N TRP A 128 0.76 4.49 -3.24
CA TRP A 128 -0.58 4.94 -3.60
C TRP A 128 -1.31 3.91 -4.47
N LEU A 129 -2.64 3.90 -4.36
CA LEU A 129 -3.53 2.95 -5.02
C LEU A 129 -4.69 3.68 -5.71
N TRP A 130 -4.99 3.28 -6.95
CA TRP A 130 -6.18 3.71 -7.70
C TRP A 130 -6.88 2.49 -8.28
N GLY A 131 -8.19 2.55 -8.45
CA GLY A 131 -8.93 1.48 -9.12
C GLY A 131 -10.44 1.55 -8.88
N PRO A 132 -11.14 0.41 -9.07
CA PRO A 132 -12.57 0.27 -8.82
C PRO A 132 -13.03 0.74 -7.43
N LYS A 133 -14.33 1.03 -7.32
CA LYS A 133 -14.97 1.58 -6.10
C LYS A 133 -14.68 0.80 -4.81
N LEU A 134 -14.60 -0.52 -4.88
CA LEU A 134 -14.26 -1.35 -3.72
C LEU A 134 -12.84 -1.87 -3.89
N GLY A 135 -11.91 -1.31 -3.14
CA GLY A 135 -10.48 -1.60 -3.25
C GLY A 135 -9.71 -1.37 -1.96
N PRO A 136 -8.39 -1.60 -1.98
CA PRO A 136 -7.51 -1.27 -0.88
C PRO A 136 -7.42 0.24 -0.64
N ALA A 137 -7.16 0.60 0.60
CA ALA A 137 -6.85 1.96 1.03
C ALA A 137 -5.52 1.99 1.80
N VAL A 138 -4.71 3.01 1.54
CA VAL A 138 -3.44 3.27 2.23
C VAL A 138 -3.72 4.20 3.41
N LEU A 139 -3.93 3.64 4.61
CA LEU A 139 -4.32 4.44 5.78
C LEU A 139 -3.19 5.34 6.30
N PHE A 140 -1.93 4.98 6.02
CA PHE A 140 -0.78 5.72 6.52
C PHE A 140 -0.79 7.20 6.13
N TRP A 141 -1.37 7.59 4.99
CA TRP A 141 -1.50 9.01 4.63
C TRP A 141 -2.40 9.78 5.58
N GLY A 142 -3.45 9.16 6.12
CA GLY A 142 -4.28 9.74 7.17
C GLY A 142 -3.50 9.88 8.49
N VAL A 143 -2.71 8.87 8.84
CA VAL A 143 -1.82 8.91 10.01
C VAL A 143 -0.78 10.02 9.86
N LEU A 144 -0.17 10.17 8.68
CA LEU A 144 0.80 11.22 8.38
C LEU A 144 0.18 12.62 8.52
N ALA A 145 -1.07 12.80 8.08
CA ALA A 145 -1.78 14.07 8.26
C ALA A 145 -1.98 14.39 9.76
N VAL A 146 -2.35 13.40 10.58
CA VAL A 146 -2.46 13.56 12.04
C VAL A 146 -1.10 13.88 12.67
N ILE A 147 -0.04 13.18 12.26
CA ILE A 147 1.34 13.45 12.69
C ILE A 147 1.75 14.89 12.36
N MET A 148 1.43 15.38 11.17
CA MET A 148 1.74 16.75 10.75
C MET A 148 1.03 17.78 11.65
N LEU A 149 -0.25 17.55 11.97
CA LEU A 149 -1.00 18.42 12.89
C LEU A 149 -0.41 18.40 14.31
N LEU A 150 -0.07 17.22 14.83
CA LEU A 150 0.56 17.07 16.15
C LEU A 150 1.93 17.76 16.19
N ALA A 151 2.74 17.61 15.14
CA ALA A 151 4.05 18.24 15.04
C ALA A 151 3.98 19.78 15.05
N LEU A 152 2.98 20.36 14.36
CA LEU A 152 2.73 21.79 14.38
C LEU A 152 2.25 22.27 15.75
N GLY A 153 1.41 21.49 16.44
CA GLY A 153 0.96 21.78 17.80
C GLY A 153 2.09 21.74 18.82
N LEU A 154 2.89 20.66 18.81
CA LEU A 154 4.02 20.45 19.70
C LEU A 154 5.17 21.44 19.45
N GLY A 155 5.38 21.85 18.19
CA GLY A 155 6.38 22.86 17.84
C GLY A 155 6.10 24.26 18.39
N LYS A 156 4.90 24.53 18.93
CA LYS A 156 4.57 25.78 19.64
C LYS A 156 4.91 25.73 21.13
N VAL A 157 5.21 24.54 21.67
CA VAL A 157 5.49 24.37 23.09
C VAL A 157 6.91 24.86 23.39
N THR A 158 7.03 25.98 24.09
CA THR A 158 8.31 26.60 24.46
C THR A 158 9.13 25.82 25.49
N LEU A 159 8.59 24.73 26.06
CA LEU A 159 9.32 23.89 27.00
C LEU A 159 10.51 23.16 26.38
N MET A 160 10.51 22.96 25.07
CA MET A 160 11.60 22.27 24.37
C MET A 160 12.15 23.15 23.24
N PRO A 161 13.47 23.14 23.01
CA PRO A 161 14.09 23.82 21.86
C PRO A 161 13.85 23.04 20.54
N LEU A 162 12.71 22.37 20.38
CA LEU A 162 12.37 21.57 19.19
C LEU A 162 11.45 22.35 18.26
N LYS A 163 11.91 22.59 17.02
CA LYS A 163 11.08 23.13 15.95
C LYS A 163 10.03 22.10 15.51
N HIS A 164 8.97 22.56 14.86
CA HIS A 164 7.92 21.69 14.29
C HIS A 164 8.47 20.58 13.39
N TRP A 165 9.52 20.84 12.61
CA TRP A 165 10.17 19.82 11.77
C TRP A 165 10.80 18.68 12.58
N HIS A 166 11.39 18.98 13.75
CA HIS A 166 11.98 17.95 14.62
C HIS A 166 10.89 17.03 15.19
N TRP A 167 9.76 17.62 15.59
CA TRP A 167 8.59 16.86 16.02
C TRP A 167 8.01 16.00 14.90
N LEU A 168 7.98 16.52 13.67
CA LEU A 168 7.51 15.75 12.52
C LEU A 168 8.38 14.53 12.27
N LEU A 169 9.71 14.70 12.21
CA LEU A 169 10.65 13.60 12.01
C LEU A 169 10.59 12.57 13.16
N LEU A 170 10.52 13.05 14.40
CA LEU A 170 10.41 12.18 15.57
C LEU A 170 9.12 11.36 15.55
N LEU A 171 7.97 12.01 15.34
CA LEU A 171 6.69 11.32 15.29
C LEU A 171 6.59 10.37 14.08
N LEU A 172 7.22 10.71 12.95
CA LEU A 172 7.32 9.84 11.80
C LEU A 172 8.12 8.58 12.12
N GLY A 173 9.28 8.71 12.76
CA GLY A 173 10.07 7.57 13.24
C GLY A 173 9.31 6.70 14.25
N LEU A 174 8.62 7.34 15.20
CA LEU A 174 7.82 6.64 16.20
C LEU A 174 6.57 5.96 15.63
N SER A 175 6.10 6.34 14.43
CA SER A 175 4.94 5.69 13.80
C SER A 175 5.16 4.22 13.46
N GLN A 176 6.42 3.77 13.40
CA GLN A 176 6.78 2.37 13.16
C GLN A 176 6.75 1.53 14.44
N VAL A 177 6.61 2.16 15.60
CA VAL A 177 6.63 1.52 16.91
C VAL A 177 5.22 1.55 17.52
N PRO A 178 4.85 0.59 18.40
CA PRO A 178 3.58 0.66 19.11
C PRO A 178 3.32 2.02 19.76
N LEU A 179 2.08 2.51 19.67
CA LEU A 179 1.68 3.83 20.18
C LEU A 179 2.11 4.07 21.64
N THR A 180 2.03 3.03 22.49
CA THR A 180 2.43 3.09 23.91
C THR A 180 3.90 3.46 24.10
N ALA A 181 4.79 2.90 23.28
CA ALA A 181 6.21 3.22 23.29
C ALA A 181 6.47 4.62 22.71
N GLY A 182 5.71 5.03 21.68
CA GLY A 182 5.76 6.41 21.17
C GLY A 182 5.41 7.44 22.25
N PHE A 183 4.35 7.22 23.01
CA PHE A 183 3.98 8.09 24.14
C PHE A 183 5.06 8.16 25.21
N LEU A 184 5.76 7.06 25.49
CA LEU A 184 6.86 7.04 26.47
C LEU A 184 7.99 7.98 26.04
N VAL A 185 8.39 7.93 24.77
CA VAL A 185 9.43 8.82 24.22
C VAL A 185 9.01 10.28 24.28
N VAL A 186 7.76 10.59 23.91
CA VAL A 186 7.22 11.96 24.01
C VAL A 186 7.22 12.42 25.47
N ALA A 187 6.72 11.59 26.41
CA ALA A 187 6.69 11.92 27.83
C ALA A 187 8.09 12.15 28.42
N TRP A 188 9.08 11.35 28.00
CA TRP A 188 10.48 11.53 28.37
C TRP A 188 11.01 12.91 27.95
N LEU A 189 10.77 13.33 26.70
CA LEU A 189 11.16 14.66 26.25
C LEU A 189 10.50 15.76 27.09
N PHE A 190 9.20 15.61 27.41
CA PHE A 190 8.47 16.57 28.26
C PHE A 190 9.06 16.66 29.67
N MET A 191 9.45 15.54 30.28
CA MET A 191 10.13 15.56 31.57
C MET A 191 11.49 16.25 31.51
N LEU A 192 12.27 16.06 30.44
CA LEU A 192 13.54 16.76 30.26
C LEU A 192 13.36 18.27 30.12
N GLY A 193 12.38 18.71 29.32
CA GLY A 193 12.05 20.14 29.16
C GLY A 193 11.55 20.77 30.47
N LEU A 194 10.70 20.07 31.22
CA LEU A 194 10.25 20.51 32.54
C LEU A 194 11.40 20.63 33.55
N ARG A 195 12.34 19.66 33.53
CA ARG A 195 13.54 19.68 34.38
C ARG A 195 14.45 20.86 34.05
N ALA A 196 14.60 21.24 32.78
CA ALA A 196 15.44 22.36 32.37
C ALA A 196 14.95 23.71 32.93
N GLN A 197 13.66 23.84 33.25
CA GLN A 197 13.05 25.09 33.73
C GLN A 197 12.92 25.19 35.26
N ARG A 198 13.07 24.09 36.00
CA ARG A 198 12.85 24.07 37.46
C ARG A 198 14.15 23.80 38.22
N ILE A 199 14.65 24.83 38.91
CA ILE A 199 15.90 24.81 39.67
C ILE A 199 15.66 24.58 41.19
N ASP A 200 14.50 24.96 41.73
CA ASP A 200 14.21 24.87 43.18
C ASP A 200 13.19 23.77 43.52
N ILE A 201 13.68 22.54 43.75
CA ILE A 201 12.87 21.41 44.21
C ILE A 201 13.57 20.74 45.40
N ASN A 202 12.81 20.35 46.42
CA ASN A 202 13.28 19.59 47.59
C ASN A 202 14.13 18.36 47.16
N GLU A 203 15.30 18.18 47.79
CA GLU A 203 16.33 17.19 47.44
C GLU A 203 15.81 15.76 47.24
N LYS A 204 14.84 15.32 48.06
CA LYS A 204 14.26 13.96 47.93
C LYS A 204 13.48 13.79 46.63
N TYR A 205 12.68 14.80 46.27
CA TYR A 205 11.93 14.81 45.01
C TYR A 205 12.86 14.98 43.82
N PHE A 206 13.92 15.77 43.98
CA PHE A 206 14.97 15.93 42.97
C PHE A 206 15.65 14.59 42.65
N ASN A 207 16.09 13.85 43.67
CA ASN A 207 16.74 12.55 43.49
C ASN A 207 15.79 11.51 42.86
N ALA A 208 14.53 11.45 43.30
CA ALA A 208 13.54 10.55 42.70
C ALA A 208 13.28 10.88 41.22
N MET A 209 13.18 12.17 40.88
CA MET A 209 12.98 12.62 39.51
C MET A 209 14.20 12.29 38.61
N GLN A 210 15.42 12.43 39.12
CA GLN A 210 16.64 12.04 38.38
C GLN A 210 16.68 10.54 38.07
N VAL A 211 16.30 9.68 39.03
CA VAL A 211 16.22 8.22 38.80
C VAL A 211 15.17 7.90 37.74
N ILE A 212 13.98 8.53 37.81
CA ILE A 212 12.91 8.34 36.82
C ILE A 212 13.36 8.78 35.43
N ILE A 213 13.99 9.97 35.32
CA ILE A 213 14.53 10.47 34.04
C ILE A 213 15.61 9.53 33.51
N GLY A 214 16.48 9.00 34.36
CA GLY A 214 17.51 8.03 33.97
C GLY A 214 16.91 6.76 33.37
N ILE A 215 15.91 6.17 34.03
CA ILE A 215 15.18 4.99 33.53
C ILE A 215 14.48 5.31 32.21
N LEU A 216 13.75 6.43 32.14
CA LEU A 216 13.05 6.86 30.92
C LEU A 216 14.00 7.13 29.76
N THR A 217 15.21 7.63 30.03
CA THR A 217 16.23 7.87 29.01
C THR A 217 16.71 6.55 28.41
N LEU A 218 17.01 5.55 29.24
CA LEU A 218 17.41 4.22 28.76
C LEU A 218 16.31 3.56 27.94
N LEU A 219 15.06 3.62 28.40
CA LEU A 219 13.90 3.08 27.69
C LEU A 219 13.66 3.81 26.36
N SER A 220 13.68 5.15 26.38
CA SER A 220 13.43 5.95 25.17
C SER A 220 14.52 5.77 24.12
N LEU A 221 15.79 5.71 24.54
CA LEU A 221 16.90 5.46 23.63
C LEU A 221 16.81 4.07 23.00
N SER A 222 16.44 3.05 23.79
CA SER A 222 16.22 1.70 23.29
C SER A 222 15.09 1.65 22.25
N ILE A 223 14.00 2.37 22.51
CA ILE A 223 12.86 2.49 21.57
C ILE A 223 13.28 3.19 20.27
N LEU A 224 14.04 4.29 20.36
CA LEU A 224 14.49 5.04 19.19
C LEU A 224 15.46 4.21 18.34
N LEU A 225 16.40 3.48 18.97
CA LEU A 225 17.30 2.57 18.26
C LEU A 225 16.52 1.47 17.53
N PHE A 226 15.53 0.86 18.20
CA PHE A 226 14.66 -0.13 17.58
C PHE A 226 13.86 0.45 16.40
N ALA A 227 13.35 1.68 16.54
CA ALA A 227 12.62 2.36 15.45
C ALA A 227 13.51 2.58 14.21
N VAL A 228 14.76 2.99 14.42
CA VAL A 228 15.74 3.19 13.35
C VAL A 228 16.12 1.86 12.69
N GLU A 229 16.34 0.81 13.49
CA GLU A 229 16.63 -0.54 12.99
C GLU A 229 15.52 -1.04 12.05
N GLN A 230 14.25 -0.92 12.46
CA GLN A 230 13.09 -1.30 11.64
C GLN A 230 13.02 -0.50 10.34
N GLY A 231 13.33 0.80 10.40
CA GLY A 231 13.33 1.65 9.21
C GLY A 231 14.47 1.37 8.23
N LEU A 232 15.66 0.98 8.72
CA LEU A 232 16.87 0.78 7.90
C LEU A 232 17.02 -0.65 7.35
N LEU A 233 16.64 -1.68 8.10
CA LEU A 233 16.88 -3.08 7.73
C LEU A 233 15.90 -3.65 6.69
N GLY A 234 15.30 -2.79 5.87
CA GLY A 234 14.50 -3.21 4.72
C GLY A 234 13.07 -3.64 5.05
N GLY A 235 12.59 -3.38 6.27
CA GLY A 235 11.16 -3.42 6.55
C GLY A 235 10.46 -2.39 5.67
N SER A 236 9.63 -2.84 4.72
CA SER A 236 8.73 -1.93 4.01
C SER A 236 7.87 -1.25 5.08
N PRO A 237 7.83 0.09 5.17
CA PRO A 237 7.01 0.77 6.16
C PRO A 237 5.60 0.22 6.07
N ASP A 238 5.01 -0.11 7.23
CA ASP A 238 3.64 -0.58 7.25
C ASP A 238 2.73 0.57 6.82
N MET A 239 2.34 0.54 5.55
CA MET A 239 1.45 1.53 4.95
C MET A 239 0.00 1.33 5.40
N GLN A 240 -0.24 0.36 6.31
CA GLN A 240 -1.52 0.03 6.91
C GLN A 240 -2.57 -0.18 5.82
N ILE A 241 -2.22 -1.00 4.83
CA ILE A 241 -3.07 -1.31 3.70
C ILE A 241 -4.19 -2.22 4.18
N ILE A 242 -5.42 -1.71 4.13
CA ILE A 242 -6.63 -2.44 4.49
C ILE A 242 -7.68 -2.32 3.38
N GLY A 243 -8.77 -3.07 3.51
CA GLY A 243 -9.91 -3.01 2.60
C GLY A 243 -9.89 -4.13 1.58
N ASN A 244 -11.08 -4.70 1.34
CA ASN A 244 -11.32 -5.80 0.39
C ASN A 244 -10.33 -6.99 0.53
N GLN A 245 -9.96 -7.36 1.77
CA GLN A 245 -8.99 -8.42 2.07
C GLN A 245 -7.59 -8.19 1.46
N SER A 246 -7.22 -6.93 1.26
CA SER A 246 -5.90 -6.57 0.75
C SER A 246 -4.86 -6.55 1.87
N THR A 247 -3.62 -6.83 1.50
CA THR A 247 -2.43 -6.73 2.33
C THR A 247 -1.36 -5.93 1.58
N ALA A 248 -0.20 -5.67 2.20
CA ALA A 248 0.90 -4.99 1.53
C ALA A 248 1.40 -5.70 0.25
N TYR A 249 1.23 -7.02 0.17
CA TYR A 249 1.75 -7.85 -0.92
C TYR A 249 0.69 -8.26 -1.93
N ASN A 250 -0.58 -8.29 -1.53
CA ASN A 250 -1.70 -8.70 -2.36
C ASN A 250 -2.82 -7.66 -2.29
N LEU A 251 -3.03 -6.95 -3.39
CA LEU A 251 -3.96 -5.85 -3.49
C LEU A 251 -5.19 -6.29 -4.27
N ASN A 252 -6.37 -6.13 -3.68
CA ASN A 252 -7.61 -6.71 -4.21
C ASN A 252 -8.66 -5.64 -4.48
N TRP A 253 -9.21 -5.59 -5.70
CA TRP A 253 -10.34 -4.74 -6.07
C TRP A 253 -11.55 -5.59 -6.48
N TYR A 254 -12.74 -5.03 -6.29
CA TYR A 254 -14.01 -5.63 -6.67
C TYR A 254 -14.93 -4.61 -7.33
N GLN A 255 -15.66 -5.06 -8.34
CA GLN A 255 -16.69 -4.29 -9.02
C GLN A 255 -17.85 -5.20 -9.41
N ASN A 256 -19.07 -4.85 -8.98
CA ASN A 256 -20.24 -5.69 -9.23
C ASN A 256 -20.65 -5.71 -10.71
N ARG A 257 -20.55 -4.59 -11.43
CA ARG A 257 -20.87 -4.51 -12.87
C ARG A 257 -19.73 -3.84 -13.61
N SER A 258 -19.15 -4.57 -14.55
CA SER A 258 -18.10 -4.10 -15.45
C SER A 258 -18.64 -4.06 -16.89
N PRO A 259 -18.28 -3.05 -17.70
CA PRO A 259 -18.43 -3.15 -19.15
C PRO A 259 -17.56 -4.29 -19.70
N ALA A 260 -17.57 -4.46 -21.03
CA ALA A 260 -16.76 -5.49 -21.69
C ALA A 260 -15.27 -5.32 -21.42
N ASP A 261 -14.78 -4.08 -21.36
CA ASP A 261 -13.44 -3.77 -20.86
C ASP A 261 -13.39 -3.95 -19.34
N LEU A 262 -12.44 -4.75 -18.87
CA LEU A 262 -12.19 -4.89 -17.45
C LEU A 262 -11.72 -3.55 -16.87
N PRO A 263 -12.11 -3.24 -15.61
CA PRO A 263 -11.70 -2.00 -14.99
C PRO A 263 -10.20 -2.03 -14.72
N LYS A 264 -9.58 -0.85 -14.69
CA LYS A 264 -8.13 -0.73 -14.46
C LYS A 264 -7.85 -0.43 -12.99
N ALA A 265 -6.91 -1.16 -12.42
CA ALA A 265 -6.27 -0.80 -11.16
C ALA A 265 -4.84 -0.29 -11.44
N THR A 266 -4.39 0.66 -10.64
CA THR A 266 -3.06 1.26 -10.74
C THR A 266 -2.44 1.35 -9.36
N VAL A 267 -1.17 0.96 -9.26
CA VAL A 267 -0.40 1.01 -8.03
C VAL A 267 0.84 1.84 -8.27
N LEU A 268 1.07 2.85 -7.43
CA LEU A 268 2.35 3.51 -7.31
C LEU A 268 3.12 2.85 -6.18
N SER A 269 4.30 2.32 -6.50
CA SER A 269 5.21 1.67 -5.57
C SER A 269 6.64 2.13 -5.77
N ALA A 270 7.43 2.03 -4.71
CA ALA A 270 8.84 2.37 -4.68
C ALA A 270 9.69 1.11 -4.39
N PRO A 271 10.92 1.04 -4.92
CA PRO A 271 11.91 0.09 -4.43
C PRO A 271 12.25 0.36 -2.95
N PRO A 272 12.66 -0.66 -2.17
CA PRO A 272 12.98 -0.54 -0.75
C PRO A 272 14.13 0.44 -0.47
N VAL A 273 15.00 0.67 -1.46
CA VAL A 273 16.11 1.65 -1.37
C VAL A 273 15.59 3.07 -1.06
N ILE A 274 14.41 3.44 -1.59
CA ILE A 274 13.84 4.76 -1.34
C ILE A 274 13.47 4.93 0.15
N ASN A 275 12.94 3.89 0.79
CA ASN A 275 12.68 3.91 2.22
C ASN A 275 13.98 4.08 3.02
N ALA A 276 15.02 3.31 2.69
CA ALA A 276 16.31 3.41 3.38
C ALA A 276 16.89 4.83 3.31
N VAL A 277 16.81 5.51 2.16
CA VAL A 277 17.25 6.91 2.01
C VAL A 277 16.43 7.85 2.90
N VAL A 278 15.10 7.69 2.94
CA VAL A 278 14.22 8.51 3.78
C VAL A 278 14.58 8.34 5.26
N VAL A 279 14.82 7.10 5.71
CA VAL A 279 15.16 6.81 7.11
C VAL A 279 16.56 7.30 7.46
N VAL A 280 17.56 7.13 6.60
CA VAL A 280 18.91 7.67 6.82
C VAL A 280 18.87 9.19 6.93
N LEU A 281 18.19 9.87 6.00
CA LEU A 281 18.02 11.32 6.08
C LEU A 281 17.31 11.71 7.37
N ALA A 282 16.23 11.03 7.76
CA ALA A 282 15.53 11.30 8.99
C ALA A 282 16.38 11.04 10.26
N GLY A 283 17.27 10.05 10.24
CA GLY A 283 18.14 9.67 11.36
C GLY A 283 19.40 10.52 11.52
N LEU A 284 19.89 11.17 10.47
CA LEU A 284 21.02 12.11 10.54
C LEU A 284 20.69 13.38 11.33
N PHE A 285 19.45 13.87 11.27
CA PHE A 285 19.04 15.12 11.93
C PHE A 285 18.93 15.07 13.47
N PRO A 286 18.43 14.00 14.13
CA PRO A 286 18.38 13.95 15.59
C PRO A 286 19.77 13.85 16.25
N VAL A 287 20.81 13.43 15.52
CA VAL A 287 22.20 13.39 16.03
C VAL A 287 22.73 14.82 16.27
N GLU A 288 22.46 15.75 15.36
CA GLU A 288 22.76 17.19 15.51
C GLU A 288 22.04 17.81 16.73
N LEU A 289 20.82 17.35 17.02
CA LEU A 289 20.04 17.77 18.18
C LEU A 289 20.52 17.16 19.50
N ALA A 290 21.01 15.93 19.48
CA ALA A 290 21.61 15.30 20.64
C ALA A 290 22.90 16.02 21.05
N GLU A 291 23.71 16.50 20.09
CA GLU A 291 24.86 17.35 20.39
C GLU A 291 24.45 18.70 21.00
N MET A 292 23.45 19.38 20.42
CA MET A 292 22.91 20.64 20.98
C MET A 292 22.28 20.48 22.37
N GLY A 293 21.60 19.34 22.61
CA GLY A 293 21.03 19.00 23.91
C GLY A 293 22.08 18.60 24.94
N LEU A 294 23.16 17.93 24.51
CA LEU A 294 24.33 17.66 25.35
C LEU A 294 25.02 18.95 25.78
N ASP A 295 25.18 19.93 24.89
CA ASP A 295 25.77 21.22 25.23
C ASP A 295 24.94 21.99 26.28
N LEU A 296 23.61 21.85 26.21
CA LEU A 296 22.66 22.36 27.22
C LEU A 296 22.72 21.58 28.54
N LEU A 297 22.99 20.27 28.50
CA LEU A 297 23.13 19.41 29.69
C LEU A 297 24.48 19.55 30.39
N PHE A 298 25.56 19.80 29.64
CA PHE A 298 26.94 19.92 30.14
C PHE A 298 27.39 21.37 30.37
N GLY A 299 26.53 22.36 30.15
CA GLY A 299 26.77 23.73 30.59
C GLY A 299 28.03 24.34 29.99
N ARG A 300 28.33 24.08 28.71
CA ARG A 300 29.34 24.89 28.00
C ARG A 300 28.73 26.25 27.72
N ARG A 301 28.89 27.18 28.67
CA ARG A 301 28.89 28.61 28.33
C ARG A 301 29.99 28.76 27.27
N VAL A 302 29.59 29.08 26.05
CA VAL A 302 30.49 29.70 25.07
C VAL A 302 31.01 30.97 25.76
N MET A 303 32.23 30.89 26.29
CA MET A 303 33.00 32.06 26.64
C MET A 303 33.73 32.48 25.37
N VAL A 304 33.29 33.64 24.85
CA VAL A 304 33.88 34.47 23.79
C VAL A 304 33.74 33.93 22.37
#